data_AF-A0AAD6ZYQ1-F1
#
_entry.id   AF-A0AAD6ZYQ1-F1
#
_cell.length_a   1.000
_cell.length_b   1.000
_cell.length_c   1.000
_cell.angle_alpha   90.00
_cell.angle_beta   90.00
_cell.angle_gamma   90.00
#
_symmetry.space_group_name_H-M   'P 1'
#
loop_
_entity.id
_entity.type
_entity.pdbx_description
1 polymer ?
#
loop_
_entity_poly.entity_id
_entity_poly.type
_entity_poly.pdbx_seq_one_letter_code
_entity_poly.pdbx_strand_id
1 'polypeptide(L)'
;MADGGCARGKIGPMMEHIGAIFGVHIDRAMSRRTVGRAIKEGGVAAKMQLAFELSLNHGTLRLSYLLQLFLATHVPDYAVGKRDVDPQSTPKVRFLGVEKTIDHTSTESIRGWQTRVEEFCDLFNRSPLAQHLAQKYSVREFLRILKGMNGNLEPGGILGRLECEEDSGGRGDCWMERAFRSRTV
;
A
#
# COMPACT_ATOMS: atom_id res chain seq x y z
N MET A 1 6.23 -16.99 -7.50
CA MET A 1 7.49 -17.53 -8.05
C MET A 1 8.67 -16.60 -7.81
N ALA A 2 8.65 -15.36 -8.30
CA ALA A 2 9.73 -14.40 -8.04
C ALA A 2 9.86 -14.04 -6.54
N ASP A 3 8.74 -13.82 -5.86
CA ASP A 3 8.72 -13.53 -4.41
C ASP A 3 9.20 -14.70 -3.55
N GLY A 4 9.12 -15.93 -4.06
CA GLY A 4 9.69 -17.11 -3.43
C GLY A 4 11.19 -17.27 -3.65
N GLY A 5 11.88 -16.25 -4.18
CA GLY A 5 13.32 -16.27 -4.43
C GLY A 5 13.75 -16.90 -5.75
N CYS A 6 12.81 -17.25 -6.63
CA CYS A 6 13.17 -17.86 -7.92
C CYS A 6 13.91 -16.87 -8.82
N ALA A 7 15.05 -17.29 -9.37
CA ALA A 7 15.80 -16.48 -10.32
C ALA A 7 14.94 -16.17 -11.56
N ARG A 8 14.91 -14.91 -11.99
CA ARG A 8 14.03 -14.43 -13.08
C ARG A 8 14.19 -15.20 -14.39
N GLY A 9 15.38 -15.74 -14.69
CA GLY A 9 15.63 -16.55 -15.88
C GLY A 9 15.10 -17.99 -15.80
N LYS A 10 14.73 -18.46 -14.61
CA LYS A 10 14.18 -19.81 -14.38
C LYS A 10 12.65 -19.85 -14.34
N ILE A 11 12.01 -18.69 -14.17
CA ILE A 11 10.54 -18.58 -14.11
C ILE A 11 9.88 -19.04 -15.41
N GLY A 12 10.38 -18.61 -16.58
CA GLY A 12 9.84 -19.03 -17.88
C GLY A 12 9.85 -20.56 -18.08
N PRO A 13 11.03 -21.22 -17.99
CA PRO A 13 11.11 -22.67 -18.08
C PRO A 13 10.27 -23.38 -17.01
N MET A 14 10.22 -22.88 -15.78
CA MET A 14 9.40 -23.48 -14.73
C MET A 14 7.91 -23.45 -15.07
N MET A 15 7.41 -22.34 -15.64
CA MET A 15 6.01 -22.25 -16.08
C MET A 15 5.69 -23.22 -17.22
N GLU A 16 6.64 -23.46 -18.13
CA GLU A 16 6.49 -24.45 -19.20
C GLU A 16 6.34 -25.87 -18.63
N HIS A 17 7.18 -26.26 -17.67
CA HIS A 17 7.09 -27.57 -17.02
C HIS A 17 5.78 -27.74 -16.24
N ILE A 18 5.34 -26.70 -15.52
CA ILE A 18 4.06 -26.72 -14.80
C ILE A 18 2.91 -26.82 -15.80
N GLY A 19 2.93 -26.05 -16.88
CA GLY A 19 1.93 -26.12 -17.94
C GLY A 19 1.80 -27.53 -18.51
N ALA A 20 2.93 -28.18 -18.82
CA ALA A 20 2.95 -29.54 -19.35
C ALA A 20 2.27 -30.56 -18.41
N ILE A 21 2.47 -30.43 -17.09
CA ILE A 21 1.80 -31.28 -16.07
C ILE A 21 0.27 -31.11 -16.13
N PHE A 22 -0.20 -29.89 -16.37
CA PHE A 22 -1.63 -29.57 -16.49
C PHE A 22 -2.18 -29.73 -17.92
N GLY A 23 -1.39 -30.28 -18.86
CA GLY A 23 -1.80 -30.44 -20.25
C GLY A 23 -1.86 -29.13 -21.06
N VAL A 24 -1.26 -28.05 -20.55
CA VAL A 24 -1.17 -26.74 -21.23
C VAL A 24 0.21 -26.61 -21.88
N HIS A 25 0.25 -26.54 -23.20
CA HIS A 25 1.48 -26.30 -23.95
C HIS A 25 1.78 -24.79 -24.02
N ILE A 26 2.98 -24.39 -23.58
CA ILE A 26 3.45 -23.01 -23.66
C ILE A 26 4.52 -22.94 -24.73
N ASP A 27 4.18 -22.46 -25.93
CA ASP A 27 5.08 -22.48 -27.09
C ASP A 27 6.37 -21.65 -26.92
N ARG A 28 6.34 -20.66 -26.01
CA ARG A 28 7.49 -19.77 -25.75
C ARG A 28 7.60 -19.46 -24.26
N ALA A 29 8.69 -19.90 -23.64
CA ALA A 29 9.03 -19.53 -22.29
C ALA A 29 9.35 -18.02 -22.18
N MET A 30 8.89 -17.39 -21.10
CA MET A 30 9.21 -15.99 -20.84
C MET A 30 10.70 -15.78 -20.59
N SER A 31 11.30 -14.83 -21.30
CA SER A 31 12.71 -14.45 -21.09
C SER A 31 12.93 -13.78 -19.73
N ARG A 32 14.17 -13.81 -19.23
CA ARG A 32 14.59 -13.07 -18.03
C ARG A 32 14.20 -11.58 -18.09
N ARG A 33 14.30 -10.97 -19.28
CA ARG A 33 13.96 -9.56 -19.51
C ARG A 33 12.46 -9.33 -19.39
N THR A 34 11.65 -10.19 -19.99
CA THR A 34 10.18 -10.11 -19.94
C THR A 34 9.69 -10.24 -18.49
N VAL A 35 10.18 -11.24 -17.76
CA VAL A 35 9.85 -11.42 -16.33
C VAL A 35 10.26 -10.20 -15.51
N GLY A 36 11.47 -9.67 -15.77
CA GLY A 36 11.95 -8.47 -15.09
C GLY A 36 11.08 -7.23 -15.36
N ARG A 37 10.54 -7.08 -16.57
CA ARG A 37 9.59 -6.02 -16.90
C ARG A 37 8.25 -6.22 -16.22
N ALA A 38 7.68 -7.43 -16.28
CA ALA A 38 6.41 -7.74 -15.65
C ALA A 38 6.42 -7.43 -14.14
N ILE A 39 7.51 -7.76 -13.43
CA ILE A 39 7.67 -7.43 -12.00
C ILE A 39 7.69 -5.91 -11.78
N LYS A 40 8.46 -5.16 -12.59
CA LYS A 40 8.57 -3.70 -12.44
C LYS A 40 7.26 -3.00 -12.77
N GLU A 41 6.69 -3.32 -13.92
CA GLU A 41 5.43 -2.76 -14.44
C GLU A 41 4.28 -3.11 -13.49
N GLY A 42 4.20 -4.36 -13.03
CA GLY A 42 3.23 -4.79 -12.02
C GLY A 42 3.39 -4.08 -10.68
N GLY A 43 4.62 -3.81 -10.24
CA GLY A 43 4.90 -3.01 -9.05
C GLY A 43 4.39 -1.57 -9.18
N VAL A 44 4.64 -0.91 -10.32
CA VAL A 44 4.13 0.44 -10.59
C VAL A 44 2.59 0.44 -10.65
N ALA A 45 1.99 -0.56 -11.31
CA ALA A 45 0.55 -0.71 -11.39
C ALA A 45 -0.09 -0.88 -10.00
N ALA A 46 0.51 -1.71 -9.13
CA ALA A 46 0.03 -1.91 -7.76
C ALA A 46 0.07 -0.62 -6.94
N LYS A 47 1.15 0.17 -7.07
CA LYS A 47 1.26 1.48 -6.40
C LYS A 47 0.21 2.49 -6.88
N MET A 48 0.00 2.56 -8.20
CA MET A 48 -1.02 3.45 -8.79
C MET A 48 -2.42 3.05 -8.36
N GLN A 49 -2.73 1.75 -8.37
CA GLN A 49 -4.02 1.24 -7.92
C GLN A 49 -4.26 1.59 -6.45
N LEU A 50 -3.28 1.37 -5.59
CA LEU A 50 -3.41 1.71 -4.18
C LEU A 50 -3.67 3.21 -3.97
N ALA A 51 -2.91 4.08 -4.64
CA ALA A 51 -3.11 5.52 -4.53
C ALA A 51 -4.50 5.96 -5.03
N PHE A 52 -4.99 5.34 -6.11
CA PHE A 52 -6.34 5.55 -6.60
C PHE A 52 -7.39 5.13 -5.58
N GLU A 53 -7.29 3.91 -5.04
CA GLU A 53 -8.19 3.40 -3.99
C GLU A 53 -8.20 4.34 -2.78
N LEU A 54 -7.03 4.78 -2.32
CA LEU A 54 -6.89 5.72 -1.20
C LEU A 54 -7.49 7.09 -1.49
N SER A 55 -7.40 7.57 -2.72
CA SER A 55 -7.97 8.87 -3.13
C SER A 55 -9.49 8.88 -3.18
N LEU A 56 -10.12 7.72 -3.32
CA LEU A 56 -11.58 7.55 -3.28
C LEU A 56 -12.11 7.31 -1.86
N ASN A 57 -11.23 6.89 -0.96
CA ASN A 57 -11.61 6.56 0.40
C ASN A 57 -11.75 7.80 1.27
N HIS A 58 -12.79 7.79 2.10
CA HIS A 58 -12.97 8.69 3.25
C HIS A 58 -12.90 7.92 4.59
N GLY A 59 -12.66 6.61 4.53
CA GLY A 59 -12.82 5.67 5.65
C GLY A 59 -11.54 5.32 6.41
N THR A 60 -11.70 4.38 7.35
CA THR A 60 -10.71 3.99 8.37
C THR A 60 -9.52 3.25 7.78
N LEU A 61 -8.33 3.86 7.84
CA LEU A 61 -7.08 3.13 7.69
C LEU A 61 -6.65 2.51 9.02
N ARG A 62 -6.42 1.20 9.00
CA ARG A 62 -5.68 0.49 10.05
C ARG A 62 -4.37 -0.01 9.48
N LEU A 63 -3.27 0.47 10.05
CA LEU A 63 -1.93 -0.01 9.74
C LEU A 63 -1.58 -1.12 10.73
N SER A 64 -0.86 -2.14 10.26
CA SER A 64 -0.13 -3.04 11.15
C SER A 64 1.36 -2.89 10.86
N TYR A 65 2.18 -2.87 11.91
CA TYR A 65 3.61 -3.04 11.73
C TYR A 65 4.03 -4.47 11.98
N LEU A 66 4.67 -5.04 10.96
CA LEU A 66 5.78 -5.97 11.07
C LEU A 66 6.83 -5.44 10.07
N LEU A 67 7.87 -6.21 9.72
CA LEU A 67 8.78 -5.88 8.61
C LEU A 67 8.07 -5.50 7.29
N GLN A 68 6.76 -5.74 7.18
CA GLN A 68 5.89 -5.48 6.05
C GLN A 68 4.80 -4.47 6.42
N LEU A 69 4.59 -3.49 5.55
CA LEU A 69 3.61 -2.43 5.65
C LEU A 69 2.31 -2.91 5.01
N PHE A 70 1.28 -3.15 5.82
CA PHE A 70 -0.05 -3.49 5.35
C PHE A 70 -1.06 -2.41 5.72
N LEU A 71 -2.07 -2.28 4.87
CA LEU A 71 -3.16 -1.34 5.01
C LEU A 71 -4.49 -2.06 4.81
N ALA A 72 -5.40 -1.95 5.77
CA ALA A 72 -6.80 -2.30 5.53
C ALA A 72 -7.57 -1.05 5.06
N THR A 73 -8.23 -1.14 3.91
CA THR A 73 -9.08 -0.06 3.38
C THR A 73 -10.25 -0.62 2.57
N HIS A 74 -11.34 0.15 2.43
CA HIS A 74 -12.44 -0.21 1.56
C HIS A 74 -12.05 -0.01 0.10
N VAL A 75 -12.54 -0.82 -0.82
CA VAL A 75 -12.10 -0.80 -2.21
C VAL A 75 -13.32 -0.84 -3.13
N PRO A 76 -13.30 -0.14 -4.28
CA PRO A 76 -14.37 -0.26 -5.26
C PRO A 76 -14.57 -1.70 -5.75
N ASP A 77 -15.81 -2.05 -6.07
CA ASP A 77 -16.09 -3.35 -6.67
C ASP A 77 -15.72 -3.35 -8.16
N TYR A 78 -14.49 -3.82 -8.43
CA TYR A 78 -13.98 -3.96 -9.79
C TYR A 78 -14.67 -5.05 -10.61
N ALA A 79 -15.34 -6.03 -9.99
CA ALA A 79 -16.03 -7.09 -10.74
C ALA A 79 -17.28 -6.55 -11.44
N VAL A 80 -17.96 -5.59 -10.79
CA VAL A 80 -19.16 -4.91 -11.33
C VAL A 80 -18.78 -3.64 -12.11
N GLY A 81 -17.50 -3.26 -12.12
CA GLY A 81 -17.01 -2.05 -12.79
C GLY A 81 -17.38 -0.75 -12.08
N LYS A 82 -17.77 -0.83 -10.79
CA LYS A 82 -18.05 0.35 -9.98
C LYS A 82 -16.75 1.02 -9.57
N ARG A 83 -16.77 2.36 -9.55
CA ARG A 83 -15.63 3.19 -9.12
C ARG A 83 -15.83 3.79 -7.73
N ASP A 84 -17.06 3.80 -7.23
CA ASP A 84 -17.38 4.29 -5.90
C ASP A 84 -17.04 3.24 -4.84
N VAL A 85 -16.59 3.73 -3.69
CA VAL A 85 -16.31 2.89 -2.52
C VAL A 85 -17.58 2.77 -1.70
N ASP A 86 -18.03 1.54 -1.46
CA ASP A 86 -19.08 1.26 -0.48
C ASP A 86 -18.48 1.22 0.94
N PRO A 87 -18.87 2.14 1.85
CA PRO A 87 -18.38 2.16 3.24
C PRO A 87 -18.75 0.90 4.04
N GLN A 88 -19.75 0.13 3.60
CA GLN A 88 -20.18 -1.12 4.25
C GLN A 88 -19.46 -2.35 3.69
N SER A 89 -18.64 -2.19 2.66
CA SER A 89 -17.87 -3.29 2.08
C SER A 89 -16.87 -3.87 3.07
N THR A 90 -16.49 -5.14 2.94
CA THR A 90 -15.41 -5.69 3.77
C THR A 90 -14.07 -5.05 3.39
N PRO A 91 -13.32 -4.44 4.34
CA PRO A 91 -12.01 -3.88 4.07
C PRO A 91 -11.08 -4.93 3.45
N LYS A 92 -10.31 -4.52 2.44
CA LYS A 92 -9.29 -5.35 1.81
C LYS A 92 -7.93 -4.93 2.32
N VAL A 93 -7.08 -5.93 2.57
CA VAL A 93 -5.69 -5.70 2.94
C VAL A 93 -4.89 -5.42 1.67
N ARG A 94 -4.15 -4.32 1.69
CA ARG A 94 -3.24 -3.86 0.66
C ARG A 94 -1.83 -3.84 1.20
N PHE A 95 -0.90 -4.29 0.38
CA PHE A 95 0.51 -4.27 0.69
C PHE A 95 1.11 -2.96 0.22
N LEU A 96 1.81 -2.25 1.11
CA LEU A 96 2.45 -0.97 0.82
C LEU A 96 3.94 -1.13 0.54
N GLY A 97 4.58 -2.12 1.16
CA GLY A 97 6.01 -2.34 0.98
C GLY A 97 6.65 -3.05 2.17
N VAL A 98 7.94 -3.33 2.03
CA VAL A 98 8.80 -3.76 3.13
C VAL A 98 9.74 -2.61 3.40
N GLU A 99 9.78 -2.11 4.64
CA GLU A 99 10.74 -1.09 5.04
C GLU A 99 11.69 -1.67 6.09
N LYS A 100 12.99 -1.43 5.90
CA LYS A 100 14.00 -1.81 6.88
C LYS A 100 14.26 -0.63 7.77
N THR A 101 13.77 -0.68 9.00
CA THR A 101 14.19 0.26 10.05
C THR A 101 15.53 -0.21 10.58
N ILE A 102 16.61 0.50 10.25
CA ILE A 102 17.98 0.13 10.68
C ILE A 102 18.07 0.05 12.22
N ASP A 103 17.38 0.96 12.91
CA ASP A 103 17.46 1.08 14.37
C ASP A 103 16.16 0.68 15.09
N HIS A 104 15.18 0.10 14.38
CA HIS A 104 13.86 -0.29 14.91
C HIS A 104 13.11 0.79 15.73
N THR A 105 13.49 2.06 15.58
CA THR A 105 12.86 3.15 16.31
C THR A 105 11.53 3.54 15.67
N SER A 106 10.60 4.01 16.50
CA SER A 106 9.31 4.55 16.03
C SER A 106 9.49 5.75 15.11
N THR A 107 10.51 6.58 15.35
CA THR A 107 10.83 7.75 14.50
C THR A 107 11.24 7.36 13.08
N GLU A 108 12.15 6.41 12.93
CA GLU A 108 12.58 5.94 11.60
C GLU A 108 11.46 5.19 10.89
N SER A 109 10.60 4.50 11.64
CA SER A 109 9.37 3.89 11.10
C SER A 109 8.43 4.93 10.49
N ILE A 110 8.20 6.05 11.20
CA ILE A 110 7.36 7.15 10.71
C ILE A 110 7.98 7.79 9.48
N ARG A 111 9.30 8.00 9.46
CA ARG A 111 10.01 8.53 8.28
C ARG A 111 9.88 7.62 7.06
N GLY A 112 10.01 6.32 7.26
CA GLY A 112 9.79 5.32 6.20
C GLY A 112 8.37 5.41 5.63
N TRP A 113 7.37 5.52 6.50
CA TRP A 113 5.98 5.72 6.10
C TRP A 113 5.76 7.01 5.32
N GLN A 114 6.25 8.13 5.84
CA GLN A 114 6.15 9.43 5.17
C GLN A 114 6.72 9.36 3.75
N THR A 115 7.93 8.85 3.62
CA THR A 115 8.61 8.70 2.32
C THR A 115 7.77 7.85 1.37
N ARG A 116 7.17 6.75 1.84
CA ARG A 116 6.35 5.85 1.01
C ARG A 116 5.05 6.51 0.56
N VAL A 117 4.38 7.23 1.44
CA VAL A 117 3.14 7.94 1.11
C VAL A 117 3.42 9.06 0.11
N GLU A 118 4.51 9.81 0.28
CA GLU A 118 4.97 10.83 -0.67
C GLU A 118 5.24 10.21 -2.05
N GLU A 119 5.97 9.09 -2.11
CA GLU A 119 6.22 8.35 -3.35
C GLU A 119 4.92 7.96 -4.08
N PHE A 120 3.89 7.52 -3.34
CA PHE A 120 2.59 7.15 -3.94
C PHE A 120 1.83 8.36 -4.45
N CYS A 121 1.78 9.44 -3.67
CA CYS A 121 1.14 10.69 -4.08
C CYS A 121 1.78 11.22 -5.37
N ASP A 122 3.12 11.28 -5.41
CA ASP A 122 3.86 11.79 -6.55
C ASP A 122 3.71 10.92 -7.79
N LEU A 123 3.72 9.59 -7.62
CA LEU A 123 3.51 8.65 -8.74
C LEU A 123 2.11 8.79 -9.31
N PHE A 124 1.09 8.83 -8.45
CA PHE A 124 -0.30 8.94 -8.86
C PHE A 124 -0.59 10.27 -9.54
N ASN A 125 -0.20 11.39 -8.94
CA ASN A 125 -0.47 12.73 -9.49
C ASN A 125 0.21 12.98 -10.84
N ARG A 126 1.35 12.32 -11.11
CA ARG A 126 2.02 12.38 -12.42
C ARG A 126 1.44 11.40 -13.45
N SER A 127 0.58 10.47 -13.03
CA SER A 127 0.02 9.46 -13.92
C SER A 127 -1.03 10.06 -14.86
N PRO A 128 -1.16 9.53 -16.10
CA PRO A 128 -2.27 9.89 -16.99
C PRO A 128 -3.64 9.58 -16.37
N LEU A 129 -3.71 8.59 -15.48
CA LEU A 129 -4.96 8.22 -14.78
C LEU A 129 -5.49 9.38 -13.95
N ALA A 130 -4.64 9.99 -13.12
CA ALA A 130 -5.01 11.14 -12.29
C ALA A 130 -5.43 12.34 -13.15
N GLN A 131 -4.73 12.57 -14.28
CA GLN A 131 -5.05 13.66 -15.21
C GLN A 131 -6.42 13.45 -15.87
N HIS A 132 -6.73 12.24 -16.35
CA HIS A 132 -8.01 11.93 -16.98
C HIS A 132 -9.18 12.00 -16.00
N LEU A 133 -8.96 11.63 -14.74
CA LEU A 133 -9.99 11.65 -13.70
C LEU A 133 -10.08 13.01 -12.98
N ALA A 134 -9.23 13.98 -13.35
CA ALA A 134 -9.08 15.26 -12.65
C ALA A 134 -8.95 15.10 -11.12
N GLN A 135 -8.29 14.03 -10.68
CA GLN A 135 -8.16 13.67 -9.28
C GLN A 135 -6.73 13.95 -8.81
N LYS A 136 -6.59 14.44 -7.57
CA LYS A 136 -5.30 14.59 -6.91
C LYS A 136 -5.32 13.84 -5.60
N TYR A 137 -4.15 13.39 -5.19
CA TYR A 137 -3.95 12.74 -3.91
C TYR A 137 -2.76 13.33 -3.20
N SER A 138 -2.94 13.71 -1.94
CA SER A 138 -1.93 14.36 -1.12
C SER A 138 -1.68 13.61 0.18
N VAL A 139 -0.51 13.82 0.76
CA VAL A 139 -0.17 13.31 2.10
C VAL A 139 -1.20 13.77 3.13
N ARG A 140 -1.75 14.98 2.99
CA ARG A 140 -2.80 15.49 3.89
C ARG A 140 -4.08 14.67 3.80
N GLU A 141 -4.48 14.26 2.60
CA GLU A 141 -5.65 13.39 2.43
C GLU A 141 -5.39 12.00 3.00
N PHE A 142 -4.17 11.47 2.86
CA PHE A 142 -3.75 10.24 3.53
C PHE A 142 -3.88 10.35 5.06
N LEU A 143 -3.41 11.45 5.66
CA LEU A 143 -3.51 11.65 7.11
C LEU A 143 -4.96 11.78 7.58
N ARG A 144 -5.85 12.37 6.76
CA ARG A 144 -7.28 12.50 7.09
C ARG A 144 -7.99 11.16 7.24
N ILE A 145 -7.62 10.17 6.43
CA ILE A 145 -8.21 8.83 6.45
C ILE A 145 -7.53 7.91 7.48
N LEU A 146 -6.40 8.35 8.04
CA LEU A 146 -5.66 7.60 9.04
C LEU A 146 -6.34 7.65 10.41
N LYS A 147 -6.77 6.48 10.92
CA LYS A 147 -7.46 6.36 12.23
C LYS A 147 -6.62 5.69 13.32
N GLY A 148 -5.56 4.97 12.95
CA GLY A 148 -4.63 4.39 13.92
C GLY A 148 -3.58 3.47 13.30
N MET A 149 -2.52 3.20 14.07
CA MET A 149 -1.46 2.25 13.72
C MET A 149 -1.35 1.18 14.80
N ASN A 150 -1.35 -0.09 14.40
CA ASN A 150 -1.24 -1.21 15.31
C ASN A 150 0.21 -1.59 15.59
N GLY A 151 0.42 -1.54 16.90
CA GLY A 151 1.53 -1.68 17.82
C GLY A 151 2.07 -3.05 18.26
N ASN A 152 2.54 -4.01 17.46
CA ASN A 152 3.16 -5.22 18.07
C ASN A 152 4.65 -5.08 18.45
N LEU A 153 4.93 -4.35 19.53
CA LEU A 153 6.14 -4.52 20.33
C LEU A 153 5.76 -5.38 21.54
N GLU A 154 6.68 -6.23 22.00
CA GLU A 154 6.51 -7.32 22.97
C GLU A 154 5.54 -7.07 24.16
N PRO A 155 4.94 -8.15 24.73
CA PRO A 155 3.97 -8.04 25.81
C PRO A 155 4.64 -7.54 27.09
N GLY A 156 4.55 -6.23 27.32
CA GLY A 156 5.10 -5.56 28.51
C GLY A 156 5.33 -4.06 28.32
N GLY A 157 5.35 -3.55 27.09
CA GLY A 157 5.43 -2.12 26.81
C GLY A 157 4.04 -1.49 26.79
N ILE A 158 3.72 -0.66 27.78
CA ILE A 158 2.52 0.19 27.79
C ILE A 158 2.64 1.18 26.61
N LEU A 159 2.03 0.84 25.48
CA LEU A 159 1.51 1.85 24.58
C LEU A 159 0.09 1.45 24.23
N GLY A 160 -0.84 2.11 24.92
CA GLY A 160 -2.26 1.93 24.74
C GLY A 160 -2.64 2.04 23.26
N ARG A 161 -3.70 1.32 22.92
CA ARG A 161 -4.49 1.51 21.71
C ARG A 161 -4.50 3.00 21.31
N LEU A 162 -3.75 3.38 20.27
CA LEU A 162 -3.74 4.74 19.74
C LEU A 162 -4.96 4.90 18.83
N GLU A 163 -6.15 4.87 19.43
CA GLU A 163 -7.38 5.30 18.77
C GLU A 163 -7.33 6.83 18.64
N CYS A 164 -7.62 7.35 17.44
CA CYS A 164 -7.99 8.75 17.31
C CYS A 164 -9.35 8.91 17.99
N GLU A 165 -9.39 9.47 19.20
CA GLU A 165 -10.64 9.88 19.85
C GLU A 165 -11.34 10.90 18.94
N GLU A 166 -12.52 10.53 18.45
CA GLU A 166 -13.43 11.49 17.84
C GLU A 166 -14.05 12.33 18.95
N ASP A 167 -13.35 13.39 19.35
CA ASP A 167 -13.97 14.42 20.17
C ASP A 167 -15.18 14.99 19.41
N SER A 168 -16.31 15.09 20.12
CA SER A 168 -17.60 15.63 19.69
C SER A 168 -17.59 17.13 19.29
N GLY A 169 -16.43 17.65 18.88
CA GLY A 169 -16.16 19.00 18.39
C GLY A 169 -15.33 19.07 17.10
N GLY A 170 -15.16 17.97 16.36
CA GLY A 170 -14.74 18.00 14.95
C GLY A 170 -13.28 18.37 14.65
N ARG A 171 -12.39 18.35 15.65
CA ARG A 171 -10.93 18.49 15.47
C ARG A 171 -10.18 17.51 16.37
N GLY A 172 -10.07 16.26 15.92
CA GLY A 172 -9.15 15.30 16.51
C GLY A 172 -7.73 15.55 16.00
N ASP A 173 -6.89 16.18 16.81
CA ASP A 173 -5.47 16.36 16.49
C ASP A 173 -4.73 15.03 16.67
N CYS A 174 -4.59 14.27 15.58
CA CYS A 174 -3.82 13.03 15.56
C CYS A 174 -2.35 13.29 15.93
N TRP A 175 -1.75 12.47 16.79
CA TRP A 175 -0.32 12.56 17.14
C TRP A 175 0.59 12.53 15.90
N MET A 176 0.15 11.87 14.83
CA MET A 176 0.85 11.88 13.55
C MET A 176 0.76 13.23 12.82
N GLU A 177 -0.35 13.98 12.93
CA GLU A 177 -0.38 15.35 12.43
C GLU A 177 0.66 16.23 13.13
N ARG A 178 0.92 16.03 14.43
CA ARG A 178 2.00 16.75 15.15
C ARG A 178 3.39 16.36 14.63
N ALA A 179 3.64 15.08 14.39
CA ALA A 179 4.89 14.62 13.78
C ALA A 179 5.12 15.21 12.37
N PHE A 180 4.08 15.24 11.52
CA PHE A 180 4.17 15.80 10.17
C PHE A 180 4.26 17.34 10.15
N ARG A 181 3.60 18.06 11.07
CA ARG A 181 3.64 19.53 11.14
C ARG A 181 4.96 20.10 11.66
N SER A 182 5.77 19.30 12.36
CA SER A 182 7.05 19.73 12.95
C SER A 182 8.16 20.14 11.96
N ARG A 183 7.88 20.13 10.64
CA ARG A 183 8.82 20.55 9.57
C ARG A 183 8.34 21.70 8.68
N THR A 184 7.27 22.40 9.05
CA THR A 184 6.81 23.60 8.30
C THR A 184 7.41 24.93 8.81
N VAL A 185 8.62 24.89 9.39
CA VAL A 185 9.42 26.08 9.71
C VAL A 185 10.86 25.86 9.25
#